data_AF-A0A7X6GDJ6-F1
#
_entry.id   AF-A0A7X6GDJ6-F1
#
_cell.length_a   1.000
_cell.length_b   1.000
_cell.length_c   1.000
_cell.angle_alpha   90.00
_cell.angle_beta   90.00
_cell.angle_gamma   90.00
#
_symmetry.space_group_name_H-M   'P 1'
#
loop_
_entity.id
_entity.type
_entity.pdbx_description
1 polymer ?
#
loop_
_entity_poly.entity_id
_entity_poly.type
_entity_poly.pdbx_seq_one_letter_code
_entity_poly.pdbx_strand_id
1 'polypeptide(L)'
;MNIKFMIKKQKLAANVLFYMSFSLALSASINTTAAETQLPNTALLGHEIPTTHLVYQEQAFKIYGDERSSLHREIDEVKNAAQVFKERFGKFGSLDVVIVESPVSLFHVESTKYTKHFLPFLSYSALSSFHGTTASFDDSDKNILSHEVCHKFMILLMEQEGLENVSSNTSRYGHTALPDWFDEVAAISCESDILKARRLRDFYVSGNVETLYSLTEFLTMEHPSLKAMEKELSNLVNKAEMSANASGYAMEVMVIEENDTRPLLNNYYVQTLLFDKFIGAALGDNAMKQLVKLMSQGHSIEDWLMSELKLDNKEQVNKAFKLFVDEEYRKYKQLG
;
A
#
# COMPACT_ATOMS: atom_id res chain seq x y z
N MET A 1 -48.59 -28.86 -3.48
CA MET A 1 -47.94 -27.87 -4.37
C MET A 1 -46.81 -27.24 -3.55
N ASN A 2 -45.57 -27.69 -3.75
CA ASN A 2 -44.40 -27.35 -2.93
C ASN A 2 -43.49 -26.43 -3.75
N ILE A 3 -43.25 -25.20 -3.28
CA ILE A 3 -42.33 -24.25 -3.91
C ILE A 3 -41.02 -24.29 -3.12
N LYS A 4 -39.98 -24.89 -3.72
CA LYS A 4 -38.59 -24.83 -3.28
C LYS A 4 -38.04 -23.44 -3.58
N PHE A 5 -37.61 -22.70 -2.56
CA PHE A 5 -36.76 -21.52 -2.73
C PHE A 5 -35.34 -21.95 -3.14
N MET A 6 -34.94 -21.54 -4.33
CA MET A 6 -33.60 -21.72 -4.89
C MET A 6 -32.73 -20.55 -4.44
N ILE A 7 -31.93 -20.73 -3.39
CA ILE A 7 -30.83 -19.81 -3.07
C ILE A 7 -29.73 -20.06 -4.10
N LYS A 8 -29.62 -19.18 -5.10
CA LYS A 8 -28.46 -19.15 -6.00
C LYS A 8 -27.22 -18.77 -5.19
N LYS A 9 -26.37 -19.75 -4.88
CA LYS A 9 -24.98 -19.51 -4.48
C LYS A 9 -24.28 -18.77 -5.63
N GLN A 10 -24.08 -17.46 -5.50
CA GLN A 10 -23.14 -16.74 -6.35
C GLN A 10 -21.73 -17.23 -6.01
N LYS A 11 -21.08 -17.89 -6.97
CA LYS A 11 -19.65 -18.19 -6.91
C LYS A 11 -18.92 -16.86 -7.04
N LEU A 12 -18.36 -16.35 -5.95
CA LEU A 12 -17.32 -15.32 -6.03
C LEU A 12 -16.12 -15.92 -6.76
N ALA A 13 -15.64 -15.23 -7.78
CA ALA A 13 -14.40 -15.58 -8.48
C ALA A 13 -13.21 -15.42 -7.52
N ALA A 14 -12.19 -16.25 -7.68
CA ALA A 14 -11.15 -16.52 -6.69
C ALA A 14 -10.07 -15.41 -6.51
N ASN A 15 -10.24 -14.20 -7.08
CA ASN A 15 -9.16 -13.19 -7.18
C ASN A 15 -9.44 -11.87 -6.42
N VAL A 16 -10.22 -11.90 -5.33
CA VAL A 16 -11.13 -10.80 -4.99
C VAL A 16 -10.82 -9.91 -3.75
N LEU A 17 -9.75 -10.11 -2.95
CA LEU A 17 -9.53 -9.24 -1.75
C LEU A 17 -8.22 -8.44 -1.64
N PHE A 18 -7.34 -8.38 -2.66
CA PHE A 18 -6.13 -7.54 -2.55
C PHE A 18 -6.45 -6.05 -2.31
N TYR A 19 -7.64 -5.58 -2.69
CA TYR A 19 -7.98 -4.15 -2.75
C TYR A 19 -8.89 -3.65 -1.62
N MET A 20 -9.44 -4.53 -0.77
CA MET A 20 -10.34 -4.11 0.33
C MET A 20 -9.61 -3.52 1.54
N SER A 21 -8.41 -4.02 1.88
CA SER A 21 -7.56 -3.46 2.94
C SER A 21 -7.00 -2.08 2.54
N PHE A 22 -6.70 -1.95 1.24
CA PHE A 22 -6.00 -0.84 0.59
C PHE A 22 -6.79 0.47 0.62
N SER A 23 -8.10 0.41 0.37
CA SER A 23 -8.94 1.61 0.27
C SER A 23 -9.33 2.22 1.63
N LEU A 24 -9.28 1.43 2.71
CA LEU A 24 -9.60 1.88 4.07
C LEU A 24 -8.38 2.43 4.81
N ALA A 25 -7.19 1.87 4.58
CA ALA A 25 -5.92 2.46 5.03
C ALA A 25 -5.71 3.88 4.46
N LEU A 26 -6.24 4.11 3.27
CA LEU A 26 -6.23 5.38 2.56
C LEU A 26 -7.19 6.42 3.15
N SER A 27 -8.44 6.02 3.45
CA SER A 27 -9.47 6.92 3.99
C SER A 27 -9.21 7.32 5.45
N ALA A 28 -8.52 6.49 6.24
CA ALA A 28 -8.05 6.86 7.57
C ALA A 28 -7.01 8.02 7.55
N SER A 29 -6.34 8.25 6.41
CA SER A 29 -5.42 9.39 6.22
C SER A 29 -6.13 10.71 5.86
N ILE A 30 -7.38 10.64 5.38
CA ILE A 30 -8.07 11.80 4.76
C ILE A 30 -8.89 12.58 5.80
N ASN A 31 -9.31 11.98 6.91
CA ASN A 31 -10.15 12.65 7.92
C ASN A 31 -9.42 12.84 9.26
N THR A 32 -8.51 13.80 9.32
CA THR A 32 -8.06 14.37 10.61
C THR A 32 -8.55 15.79 10.86
N THR A 33 -9.45 16.33 10.04
CA THR A 33 -10.13 17.60 10.35
C THR A 33 -11.64 17.55 10.11
N ALA A 34 -12.38 17.75 11.21
CA ALA A 34 -13.76 18.26 11.32
C ALA A 34 -14.94 17.45 10.73
N ALA A 35 -15.73 16.82 11.61
CA ALA A 35 -17.02 17.35 12.07
C ALA A 35 -17.76 16.27 12.89
N GLU A 36 -18.28 16.62 14.05
CA GLU A 36 -19.30 15.84 14.76
C GLU A 36 -20.55 15.72 13.90
N THR A 37 -20.61 14.74 12.99
CA THR A 37 -21.90 14.24 12.54
C THR A 37 -22.38 13.24 13.58
N GLN A 38 -23.14 13.74 14.56
CA GLN A 38 -24.03 12.90 15.35
C GLN A 38 -24.97 12.19 14.38
N LEU A 39 -24.63 10.97 13.99
CA LEU A 39 -25.56 10.05 13.34
C LEU A 39 -26.69 9.75 14.35
N PRO A 40 -27.96 9.81 13.92
CA PRO A 40 -29.07 9.48 14.80
C PRO A 40 -28.94 8.04 15.27
N ASN A 41 -29.17 7.83 16.57
CA ASN A 41 -29.27 6.52 17.22
C ASN A 41 -30.35 5.65 16.54
N THR A 42 -30.03 5.04 15.40
CA THR A 42 -30.82 3.94 14.85
C THR A 42 -30.28 2.66 15.47
N ALA A 43 -31.13 2.03 16.29
CA ALA A 43 -30.88 0.80 17.01
C ALA A 43 -30.08 -0.22 16.18
N LEU A 44 -28.80 -0.37 16.56
CA LEU A 44 -27.95 -1.48 16.15
C LEU A 44 -28.63 -2.77 16.60
N LEU A 45 -28.95 -3.63 15.64
CA LEU A 45 -29.23 -5.04 15.86
C LEU A 45 -28.01 -5.67 16.54
N GLY A 46 -27.98 -5.72 17.88
CA GLY A 46 -27.28 -6.69 18.74
C GLY A 46 -25.80 -7.03 18.47
N HIS A 47 -25.10 -6.36 17.57
CA HIS A 47 -23.70 -6.59 17.28
C HIS A 47 -22.87 -5.67 18.17
N GLU A 48 -22.21 -6.26 19.15
CA GLU A 48 -21.21 -5.58 19.97
C GLU A 48 -20.22 -4.86 19.05
N ILE A 49 -19.96 -3.58 19.33
CA ILE A 49 -18.91 -2.83 18.66
C ILE A 49 -17.61 -3.58 18.95
N PRO A 50 -16.85 -4.01 17.91
CA PRO A 50 -15.62 -4.77 18.13
C PRO A 50 -14.66 -3.94 18.98
N THR A 51 -14.30 -4.44 20.16
CA THR A 51 -13.24 -3.84 20.99
C THR A 51 -11.92 -4.48 20.64
N THR A 52 -10.96 -3.66 20.21
CA THR A 52 -9.57 -4.07 20.04
C THR A 52 -8.77 -3.73 21.29
N HIS A 53 -7.78 -4.56 21.59
CA HIS A 53 -6.94 -4.48 22.79
C HIS A 53 -5.47 -4.50 22.38
N LEU A 54 -4.58 -3.94 23.20
CA LEU A 54 -3.15 -3.98 22.92
C LEU A 54 -2.65 -5.44 23.01
N VAL A 55 -2.19 -5.99 21.89
CA VAL A 55 -1.68 -7.37 21.78
C VAL A 55 -0.16 -7.39 21.83
N TYR A 56 0.50 -6.41 21.20
CA TYR A 56 1.95 -6.32 21.13
C TYR A 56 2.44 -4.88 21.18
N GLN A 57 3.59 -4.65 21.80
CA GLN A 57 4.19 -3.32 21.87
C GLN A 57 5.72 -3.38 21.77
N GLU A 58 6.26 -2.52 20.91
CA GLU A 58 7.67 -2.14 20.86
C GLU A 58 7.79 -0.61 20.87
N GLN A 59 9.02 -0.09 20.88
CA GLN A 59 9.24 1.36 20.81
C GLN A 59 8.69 1.95 19.51
N ALA A 60 8.86 1.25 18.39
CA ALA A 60 8.53 1.74 17.05
C ALA A 60 7.06 1.57 16.67
N PHE A 61 6.32 0.67 17.33
CA PHE A 61 4.92 0.43 17.00
C PHE A 61 4.17 -0.32 18.10
N LYS A 62 2.83 -0.27 18.05
CA LYS A 62 1.90 -1.06 18.85
C LYS A 62 0.92 -1.78 17.94
N ILE A 63 0.54 -2.99 18.30
CA ILE A 63 -0.45 -3.78 17.56
C ILE A 63 -1.65 -4.02 18.47
N TYR A 64 -2.82 -3.67 17.95
CA TYR A 64 -4.10 -3.86 18.58
C TYR A 64 -4.89 -4.93 17.83
N GLY A 65 -5.65 -5.76 18.54
CA GLY A 65 -6.42 -6.86 17.95
C GLY A 65 -7.53 -7.37 18.85
N ASP A 66 -8.30 -8.35 18.37
CA ASP A 66 -9.26 -9.10 19.20
C ASP A 66 -8.49 -9.93 20.25
N GLU A 67 -9.03 -10.04 21.47
CA GLU A 67 -8.43 -10.81 22.58
C GLU A 67 -8.11 -12.27 22.21
N ARG A 68 -8.81 -12.83 21.23
CA ARG A 68 -8.66 -14.23 20.82
C ARG A 68 -7.77 -14.44 19.59
N SER A 69 -7.29 -13.38 18.96
CA SER A 69 -6.50 -13.47 17.74
C SER A 69 -5.04 -13.82 18.04
N SER A 70 -4.49 -14.82 17.34
CA SER A 70 -3.10 -15.24 17.58
C SER A 70 -2.07 -14.26 16.99
N LEU A 71 -2.43 -13.43 16.00
CA LEU A 71 -1.65 -12.34 15.36
C LEU A 71 -0.13 -12.53 15.14
N HIS A 72 0.41 -13.75 15.27
CA HIS A 72 1.85 -14.00 15.22
C HIS A 72 2.45 -13.54 13.89
N ARG A 73 1.74 -13.83 12.79
CA ARG A 73 2.16 -13.45 11.45
C ARG A 73 2.20 -11.94 11.27
N GLU A 74 1.13 -11.25 11.66
CA GLU A 74 1.04 -9.79 11.57
C GLU A 74 2.12 -9.12 12.41
N ILE A 75 2.38 -9.63 13.62
CA ILE A 75 3.45 -9.14 14.50
C ILE A 75 4.81 -9.30 13.82
N ASP A 76 5.13 -10.48 13.29
CA ASP A 76 6.42 -10.74 12.65
C ASP A 76 6.63 -9.89 11.38
N GLU A 77 5.58 -9.70 10.58
CA GLU A 77 5.61 -8.83 9.40
C GLU A 77 5.90 -7.37 9.76
N VAL A 78 5.18 -6.81 10.75
CA VAL A 78 5.39 -5.43 11.21
C VAL A 78 6.79 -5.24 11.82
N LYS A 79 7.29 -6.23 12.57
CA LYS A 79 8.66 -6.22 13.12
C LYS A 79 9.71 -6.15 12.02
N ASN A 80 9.59 -7.02 11.02
CA ASN A 80 10.52 -7.05 9.90
C ASN A 80 10.47 -5.73 9.10
N ALA A 81 9.26 -5.23 8.83
CA ALA A 81 9.06 -3.94 8.17
C ALA A 81 9.73 -2.79 8.94
N ALA A 82 9.54 -2.73 10.26
CA ALA A 82 10.14 -1.71 11.12
C ALA A 82 11.68 -1.76 11.11
N GLN A 83 12.26 -2.97 11.11
CA GLN A 83 13.71 -3.14 11.02
C GLN A 83 14.25 -2.67 9.66
N VAL A 84 13.70 -3.21 8.56
CA VAL A 84 14.12 -2.89 7.19
C VAL A 84 14.00 -1.39 6.92
N PHE A 85 12.86 -0.80 7.31
CA PHE A 85 12.63 0.62 7.13
C PHE A 85 13.65 1.47 7.90
N LYS A 86 13.91 1.11 9.17
CA LYS A 86 14.88 1.83 10.01
C LYS A 86 16.29 1.79 9.45
N GLU A 87 16.72 0.62 8.97
CA GLU A 87 18.05 0.43 8.39
C GLU A 87 18.22 1.23 7.10
N ARG A 88 17.18 1.26 6.26
CA ARG A 88 17.20 1.86 4.93
C ARG A 88 16.97 3.38 4.93
N PHE A 89 15.96 3.87 5.65
CA PHE A 89 15.54 5.28 5.58
C PHE A 89 15.92 6.09 6.82
N GLY A 90 15.94 5.45 7.99
CA GLY A 90 16.29 6.11 9.25
C GLY A 90 15.26 5.89 10.35
N LYS A 91 15.46 6.56 11.48
CA LYS A 91 14.53 6.46 12.62
C LYS A 91 13.24 7.19 12.29
N PHE A 92 12.11 6.60 12.66
CA PHE A 92 10.77 7.14 12.46
C PHE A 92 10.02 7.20 13.81
N GLY A 93 8.78 7.70 13.77
CA GLY A 93 7.88 7.78 14.93
C GLY A 93 7.37 6.43 15.42
N SER A 94 6.33 6.47 16.25
CA SER A 94 5.62 5.26 16.70
C SER A 94 4.32 5.13 15.92
N LEU A 95 4.01 3.93 15.44
CA LEU A 95 2.79 3.61 14.68
C LEU A 95 1.87 2.69 15.49
N ASP A 96 0.59 3.05 15.58
CA ASP A 96 -0.45 2.11 16.03
C ASP A 96 -1.01 1.33 14.83
N VAL A 97 -0.98 0.00 14.89
CA VAL A 97 -1.55 -0.92 13.88
C VAL A 97 -2.75 -1.63 14.50
N VAL A 98 -3.91 -1.54 13.87
CA VAL A 98 -5.18 -2.07 14.39
C VAL A 98 -5.65 -3.20 13.49
N ILE A 99 -5.45 -4.43 13.94
CA ILE A 99 -5.86 -5.64 13.22
C ILE A 99 -7.29 -6.00 13.62
N VAL A 100 -8.16 -6.20 12.62
CA VAL A 100 -9.54 -6.61 12.83
C VAL A 100 -9.86 -7.91 12.09
N GLU A 101 -10.80 -8.69 12.63
CA GLU A 101 -11.16 -10.00 12.07
C GLU A 101 -12.37 -9.95 11.11
N SER A 102 -12.92 -8.76 10.83
CA SER A 102 -14.02 -8.63 9.88
C SER A 102 -13.95 -7.30 9.10
N PRO A 103 -14.41 -7.26 7.83
CA PRO A 103 -14.48 -6.04 7.05
C PRO A 103 -15.38 -4.98 7.68
N VAL A 104 -16.46 -5.40 8.34
CA VAL A 104 -17.36 -4.47 9.05
C VAL A 104 -16.61 -3.74 10.18
N SER A 105 -15.72 -4.44 10.88
CA SER A 105 -14.92 -3.87 11.96
C SER A 105 -14.00 -2.74 11.50
N LEU A 106 -13.54 -2.75 10.24
CA LEU A 106 -12.68 -1.68 9.70
C LEU A 106 -13.38 -0.30 9.73
N PHE A 107 -14.69 -0.26 9.48
CA PHE A 107 -15.47 0.97 9.48
C PHE A 107 -15.84 1.47 10.90
N HIS A 108 -15.61 0.64 11.92
CA HIS A 108 -15.96 0.93 13.31
C HIS A 108 -14.72 1.13 14.19
N VAL A 109 -13.53 1.24 13.59
CA VAL A 109 -12.30 1.57 14.32
C VAL A 109 -12.39 3.00 14.83
N GLU A 110 -12.47 3.15 16.15
CA GLU A 110 -12.56 4.46 16.81
C GLU A 110 -11.19 5.16 16.81
N SER A 111 -10.98 6.05 15.85
CA SER A 111 -9.68 6.71 15.61
C SER A 111 -9.13 7.49 16.81
N THR A 112 -9.98 7.99 17.70
CA THR A 112 -9.59 8.74 18.91
C THR A 112 -8.80 7.92 19.91
N LYS A 113 -8.77 6.59 19.78
CA LYS A 113 -8.02 5.67 20.66
C LYS A 113 -6.55 5.50 20.28
N TYR A 114 -6.13 5.98 19.11
CA TYR A 114 -4.83 5.67 18.53
C TYR A 114 -4.02 6.92 18.23
N THR A 115 -2.75 6.74 17.84
CA THR A 115 -1.91 7.81 17.31
C THR A 115 -2.54 8.48 16.08
N LYS A 116 -2.20 9.76 15.86
CA LYS A 116 -2.64 10.55 14.68
C LYS A 116 -2.50 9.76 13.38
N HIS A 117 -1.37 9.07 13.22
CA HIS A 117 -1.15 8.11 12.16
C HIS A 117 -1.31 6.71 12.73
N PHE A 118 -2.41 6.04 12.41
CA PHE A 118 -2.63 4.62 12.70
C PHE A 118 -3.01 3.88 11.41
N LEU A 119 -2.85 2.56 11.41
CA LEU A 119 -3.19 1.70 10.28
C LEU A 119 -4.24 0.67 10.68
N PRO A 120 -5.51 0.80 10.25
CA PRO A 120 -6.47 -0.30 10.33
C PRO A 120 -6.17 -1.35 9.25
N PHE A 121 -6.19 -2.63 9.61
CA PHE A 121 -5.90 -3.74 8.70
C PHE A 121 -6.78 -4.96 8.98
N LEU A 122 -7.21 -5.65 7.93
CA LEU A 122 -7.97 -6.90 8.05
C LEU A 122 -6.99 -8.06 8.25
N SER A 123 -7.15 -8.85 9.32
CA SER A 123 -6.26 -9.97 9.63
C SER A 123 -6.10 -10.93 8.45
N TYR A 124 -4.95 -11.61 8.37
CA TYR A 124 -4.73 -12.60 7.32
C TYR A 124 -5.69 -13.80 7.43
N SER A 125 -6.13 -14.14 8.65
CA SER A 125 -7.19 -15.14 8.89
C SER A 125 -8.52 -14.72 8.28
N ALA A 126 -8.92 -13.47 8.48
CA ALA A 126 -10.14 -12.93 7.90
C ALA A 126 -10.02 -12.85 6.36
N LEU A 127 -8.93 -12.28 5.83
CA LEU A 127 -8.65 -12.23 4.39
C LEU A 127 -8.75 -13.62 3.73
N SER A 128 -8.13 -14.63 4.34
CA SER A 128 -8.15 -16.01 3.84
C SER A 128 -9.56 -16.61 3.84
N SER A 129 -10.35 -16.29 4.86
CA SER A 129 -11.72 -16.82 5.02
C SER A 129 -12.68 -16.30 3.94
N PHE A 130 -12.48 -15.08 3.43
CA PHE A 130 -13.29 -14.53 2.35
C PHE A 130 -12.99 -15.13 0.97
N HIS A 131 -11.82 -15.72 0.75
CA HIS A 131 -11.42 -16.25 -0.56
C HIS A 131 -12.02 -17.63 -0.91
N GLY A 132 -12.71 -18.30 0.01
CA GLY A 132 -13.62 -19.42 -0.28
C GLY A 132 -13.03 -20.67 -0.96
N THR A 133 -11.73 -20.75 -1.23
CA THR A 133 -11.06 -21.88 -1.87
C THR A 133 -9.66 -22.06 -1.34
N THR A 134 -9.20 -23.32 -1.31
CA THR A 134 -7.89 -23.81 -0.87
C THR A 134 -6.69 -23.30 -1.68
N ALA A 135 -6.80 -22.19 -2.40
CA ALA A 135 -5.65 -21.39 -2.77
C ALA A 135 -5.19 -20.74 -1.46
N SER A 136 -4.36 -21.47 -0.73
CA SER A 136 -3.73 -20.95 0.47
C SER A 136 -3.11 -19.61 0.09
N PHE A 137 -3.31 -18.59 0.93
CA PHE A 137 -2.76 -17.23 0.83
C PHE A 137 -1.22 -17.27 1.04
N ASP A 138 -0.56 -18.18 0.33
CA ASP A 138 0.53 -19.00 0.86
C ASP A 138 1.78 -18.89 0.02
N ASP A 139 1.86 -17.91 -0.87
CA ASP A 139 3.16 -17.36 -1.32
C ASP A 139 3.03 -16.03 -2.06
N SER A 140 1.87 -15.72 -2.67
CA SER A 140 1.72 -14.53 -3.53
C SER A 140 1.42 -13.23 -2.80
N ASP A 141 0.75 -13.29 -1.65
CA ASP A 141 0.14 -12.15 -0.95
C ASP A 141 0.74 -11.96 0.45
N LYS A 142 1.98 -12.45 0.63
CA LYS A 142 2.60 -12.67 1.94
C LYS A 142 3.07 -11.43 2.71
N ASN A 143 2.90 -10.20 2.22
CA ASN A 143 3.49 -9.00 2.87
C ASN A 143 2.70 -7.71 2.60
N ILE A 144 1.38 -7.80 2.41
CA ILE A 144 0.55 -6.59 2.20
C ILE A 144 0.66 -5.70 3.44
N LEU A 145 0.59 -6.27 4.64
CA LEU A 145 0.73 -5.51 5.87
C LEU A 145 2.09 -4.77 5.94
N SER A 146 3.20 -5.45 5.66
CA SER A 146 4.53 -4.82 5.64
C SER A 146 4.63 -3.66 4.65
N HIS A 147 4.01 -3.80 3.47
CA HIS A 147 3.93 -2.77 2.45
C HIS A 147 3.17 -1.54 2.98
N GLU A 148 1.93 -1.72 3.46
CA GLU A 148 1.11 -0.65 4.02
C GLU A 148 1.74 0.06 5.23
N VAL A 149 2.36 -0.72 6.10
CA VAL A 149 3.04 -0.21 7.30
C VAL A 149 4.19 0.72 6.90
N CYS A 150 4.94 0.40 5.85
CA CYS A 150 6.07 1.21 5.43
C CYS A 150 5.67 2.53 4.76
N HIS A 151 4.49 2.64 4.14
CA HIS A 151 3.92 3.96 3.82
C HIS A 151 3.69 4.81 5.07
N LYS A 152 3.12 4.22 6.12
CA LYS A 152 2.90 4.95 7.38
C LYS A 152 4.20 5.32 8.09
N PHE A 153 5.23 4.47 8.03
CA PHE A 153 6.56 4.83 8.53
C PHE A 153 7.21 5.96 7.73
N MET A 154 7.02 6.01 6.41
CA MET A 154 7.48 7.13 5.59
C MET A 154 6.79 8.44 5.97
N ILE A 155 5.47 8.39 6.21
CA ILE A 155 4.75 9.56 6.73
C ILE A 155 5.34 10.04 8.06
N LEU A 156 5.52 9.13 9.02
CA LEU A 156 6.06 9.45 10.34
C LEU A 156 7.51 9.98 10.26
N LEU A 157 8.33 9.44 9.37
CA LEU A 157 9.70 9.90 9.14
C LEU A 157 9.71 11.33 8.57
N MET A 158 8.90 11.60 7.55
CA MET A 158 8.86 12.93 6.93
C MET A 158 8.35 14.02 7.87
N GLU A 159 7.33 13.71 8.69
CA GLU A 159 6.88 14.65 9.73
C GLU A 159 7.98 14.95 10.76
N GLN A 160 8.80 13.95 11.12
CA GLN A 160 9.97 14.16 11.98
C GLN A 160 11.05 15.02 11.33
N GLU A 161 11.22 14.91 10.01
CA GLU A 161 12.11 15.77 9.21
C GLU A 161 11.50 17.16 8.92
N GLY A 162 10.31 17.45 9.44
CA GLY A 162 9.65 18.76 9.35
C GLY A 162 8.76 18.95 8.12
N LEU A 163 8.51 17.90 7.36
CA LEU A 163 7.59 17.91 6.22
C LEU A 163 6.21 17.41 6.68
N GLU A 164 5.25 18.33 6.82
CA GLU A 164 3.90 17.96 7.26
C GLU A 164 3.14 17.15 6.22
N ASN A 165 2.44 16.11 6.68
CA ASN A 165 1.48 15.39 5.86
C ASN A 165 0.11 16.08 5.95
N VAL A 166 -0.17 16.97 5.01
CA VAL A 166 -1.42 17.75 4.97
C VAL A 166 -2.51 16.93 4.32
N SER A 167 -3.68 16.84 4.94
CA SER A 167 -4.86 16.20 4.32
C SER A 167 -5.21 16.94 3.02
N SER A 168 -4.96 16.32 1.87
CA SER A 168 -5.38 16.84 0.57
C SER A 168 -6.79 16.36 0.24
N ASN A 169 -7.56 17.19 -0.48
CA ASN A 169 -8.86 16.80 -1.05
C ASN A 169 -8.72 15.68 -2.11
N THR A 170 -7.51 15.41 -2.57
CA THR A 170 -7.15 14.31 -3.46
C THR A 170 -6.64 13.13 -2.64
N SER A 171 -7.16 11.94 -2.92
CA SER A 171 -6.70 10.71 -2.28
C SER A 171 -5.25 10.42 -2.70
N ARG A 172 -4.32 10.29 -1.75
CA ARG A 172 -2.90 9.95 -2.01
C ARG A 172 -2.49 8.73 -1.22
N TYR A 173 -1.72 7.85 -1.86
CA TYR A 173 -1.39 6.52 -1.37
C TYR A 173 -0.53 6.53 -0.11
N GLY A 174 0.51 7.37 -0.06
CA GLY A 174 1.24 7.66 1.16
C GLY A 174 1.40 9.15 1.43
N HIS A 175 2.63 9.62 1.67
CA HIS A 175 2.85 10.99 2.11
C HIS A 175 2.46 12.01 1.03
N THR A 176 1.61 12.96 1.36
CA THR A 176 0.96 13.87 0.41
C THR A 176 1.91 14.84 -0.29
N ALA A 177 3.08 15.12 0.28
CA ALA A 177 4.10 15.98 -0.33
C ALA A 177 5.23 15.19 -1.03
N LEU A 178 5.26 13.86 -0.93
CA LEU A 178 6.29 13.06 -1.61
C LEU A 178 5.83 12.67 -3.00
N PRO A 179 6.78 12.44 -3.94
CA PRO A 179 6.45 11.79 -5.19
C PRO A 179 6.11 10.31 -4.93
N ASP A 180 5.05 9.82 -5.58
CA ASP A 180 4.50 8.48 -5.34
C ASP A 180 5.55 7.38 -5.51
N TRP A 181 6.49 7.52 -6.46
CA TRP A 181 7.50 6.50 -6.69
C TRP A 181 8.41 6.29 -5.47
N PHE A 182 8.71 7.35 -4.72
CA PHE A 182 9.61 7.28 -3.58
C PHE A 182 8.92 6.69 -2.35
N ASP A 183 7.64 7.04 -2.18
CA ASP A 183 6.78 6.42 -1.20
C ASP A 183 6.60 4.91 -1.48
N GLU A 184 6.50 4.52 -2.75
CA GLU A 184 6.56 3.10 -3.15
C GLU A 184 7.92 2.43 -2.93
N VAL A 185 9.04 3.14 -3.12
CA VAL A 185 10.35 2.58 -2.79
C VAL A 185 10.38 2.16 -1.31
N ALA A 186 9.79 2.96 -0.42
CA ALA A 186 9.67 2.61 0.99
C ALA A 186 8.81 1.36 1.23
N ALA A 187 7.63 1.30 0.64
CA ALA A 187 6.73 0.18 0.83
C ALA A 187 7.26 -1.13 0.23
N ILE A 188 7.76 -1.07 -1.00
CA ILE A 188 8.34 -2.24 -1.65
C ILE A 188 9.61 -2.70 -0.94
N SER A 189 10.42 -1.80 -0.35
CA SER A 189 11.60 -2.20 0.43
C SER A 189 11.25 -3.17 1.55
N CYS A 190 10.07 -3.00 2.16
CA CYS A 190 9.56 -3.83 3.25
C CYS A 190 8.82 -5.09 2.79
N GLU A 191 8.61 -5.28 1.48
CA GLU A 191 8.13 -6.55 0.94
C GLU A 191 9.18 -7.66 1.09
N SER A 192 8.74 -8.92 1.10
CA SER A 192 9.67 -10.05 1.11
C SER A 192 10.53 -10.12 -0.14
N ASP A 193 11.73 -10.67 0.02
CA ASP A 193 12.64 -10.90 -1.10
C ASP A 193 12.03 -11.84 -2.15
N ILE A 194 11.18 -12.79 -1.74
CA ILE A 194 10.45 -13.68 -2.66
C ILE A 194 9.52 -12.87 -3.56
N LEU A 195 8.75 -11.92 -3.01
CA LEU A 195 7.82 -11.10 -3.78
C LEU A 195 8.57 -10.18 -4.75
N LYS A 196 9.61 -9.49 -4.27
CA LYS A 196 10.48 -8.63 -5.10
C LYS A 196 11.14 -9.42 -6.22
N ALA A 197 11.68 -10.60 -5.91
CA ALA A 197 12.31 -11.48 -6.90
C ALA A 197 11.30 -11.98 -7.94
N ARG A 198 10.07 -12.32 -7.53
CA ARG A 198 8.99 -12.69 -8.45
C ARG A 198 8.65 -11.55 -9.41
N ARG A 199 8.43 -10.33 -8.90
CA ARG A 199 8.11 -9.15 -9.73
C ARG A 199 9.17 -8.94 -10.82
N LEU A 200 10.46 -8.99 -10.42
CA LEU A 200 11.58 -8.85 -11.35
C LEU A 200 11.65 -10.01 -12.36
N ARG A 201 11.50 -11.25 -11.91
CA ARG A 201 11.51 -12.43 -12.77
C ARG A 201 10.40 -12.36 -13.82
N ASP A 202 9.19 -12.03 -13.41
CA ASP A 202 8.03 -11.97 -14.31
C ASP A 202 8.23 -10.86 -15.37
N PHE A 203 8.82 -9.73 -14.99
CA PHE A 203 9.28 -8.70 -15.92
C PHE A 203 10.39 -9.20 -16.87
N TYR A 204 11.40 -9.92 -16.38
CA TYR A 204 12.48 -10.43 -17.25
C TYR A 204 12.05 -11.57 -18.20
N VAL A 205 10.95 -12.25 -17.89
CA VAL A 205 10.37 -13.29 -18.75
C VAL A 205 9.52 -12.67 -19.86
N SER A 206 8.72 -11.65 -19.55
CA SER A 206 7.63 -11.19 -20.43
C SER A 206 7.69 -9.70 -20.82
N GLY A 207 8.46 -8.90 -20.09
CA GLY A 207 8.62 -7.47 -20.28
C GLY A 207 9.77 -7.11 -21.20
N ASN A 208 9.96 -5.79 -21.40
CA ASN A 208 11.03 -5.20 -22.18
C ASN A 208 11.45 -3.88 -21.52
N VAL A 209 12.72 -3.50 -21.58
CA VAL A 209 13.16 -2.17 -21.11
C VAL A 209 12.38 -1.03 -21.78
N GLU A 210 11.92 -1.23 -23.02
CA GLU A 210 11.10 -0.25 -23.75
C GLU A 210 9.63 -0.20 -23.29
N THR A 211 9.16 -1.15 -22.46
CA THR A 211 7.81 -1.06 -21.86
C THR A 211 7.80 -0.27 -20.54
N LEU A 212 8.97 0.12 -20.03
CA LEU A 212 9.08 0.99 -18.87
C LEU A 212 8.77 2.44 -19.26
N TYR A 213 8.23 3.20 -18.31
CA TYR A 213 8.00 4.63 -18.47
C TYR A 213 9.33 5.35 -18.64
N SER A 214 9.32 6.48 -19.35
CA SER A 214 10.50 7.35 -19.34
C SER A 214 10.80 7.80 -17.91
N LEU A 215 12.06 8.03 -17.54
CA LEU A 215 12.38 8.41 -16.17
C LEU A 215 11.69 9.71 -15.75
N THR A 216 11.59 10.69 -16.65
CA THR A 216 10.86 11.94 -16.39
C THR A 216 9.38 11.71 -16.10
N GLU A 217 8.74 10.83 -16.87
CA GLU A 217 7.35 10.43 -16.62
C GLU A 217 7.23 9.69 -15.29
N PHE A 218 8.07 8.68 -15.05
CA PHE A 218 8.05 7.89 -13.82
C PHE A 218 8.23 8.72 -12.54
N LEU A 219 9.13 9.70 -12.55
CA LEU A 219 9.41 10.54 -11.38
C LEU A 219 8.28 11.54 -11.06
N THR A 220 7.38 11.81 -12.01
CA THR A 220 6.34 12.83 -11.89
C THR A 220 4.92 12.29 -12.00
N MET A 221 4.75 11.05 -12.46
CA MET A 221 3.44 10.43 -12.60
C MET A 221 2.83 10.10 -11.24
N GLU A 222 1.51 10.23 -11.18
CA GLU A 222 0.71 9.70 -10.08
C GLU A 222 0.68 8.17 -10.14
N HIS A 223 0.53 7.56 -8.97
CA HIS A 223 0.44 6.13 -8.81
C HIS A 223 -0.72 5.59 -9.67
N PRO A 224 -0.50 4.60 -10.56
CA PRO A 224 -1.53 4.12 -11.48
C PRO A 224 -2.79 3.58 -10.80
N SER A 225 -2.68 3.09 -9.54
CA SER A 225 -3.84 2.63 -8.77
C SER A 225 -4.79 3.76 -8.40
N LEU A 226 -4.35 5.01 -8.26
CA LEU A 226 -5.22 6.11 -7.84
C LEU A 226 -6.36 6.34 -8.84
N LYS A 227 -6.05 6.31 -10.13
CA LYS A 227 -7.07 6.43 -11.20
C LYS A 227 -8.06 5.27 -11.19
N ALA A 228 -7.58 4.05 -10.94
CA ALA A 228 -8.44 2.88 -10.80
C ALA A 228 -9.33 3.00 -9.55
N MET A 229 -8.77 3.49 -8.44
CA MET A 229 -9.46 3.66 -7.17
C MET A 229 -10.47 4.81 -7.18
N GLU A 230 -10.19 5.94 -7.80
CA GLU A 230 -11.12 7.07 -7.93
C GLU A 230 -12.39 6.67 -8.69
N LYS A 231 -12.21 5.90 -9.76
CA LYS A 231 -13.32 5.35 -10.55
C LYS A 231 -14.17 4.42 -9.69
N GLU A 232 -13.55 3.53 -8.93
CA GLU A 232 -14.27 2.57 -8.10
C GLU A 232 -14.89 3.20 -6.85
N LEU A 233 -14.23 4.16 -6.20
CA LEU A 233 -14.78 4.91 -5.09
C LEU A 233 -16.00 5.73 -5.55
N SER A 234 -15.93 6.35 -6.73
CA SER A 234 -17.07 7.04 -7.33
C SER A 234 -18.22 6.07 -7.61
N ASN A 235 -17.92 4.85 -8.09
CA ASN A 235 -18.94 3.81 -8.30
C ASN A 235 -19.58 3.35 -6.98
N LEU A 236 -18.79 3.20 -5.91
CA LEU A 236 -19.26 2.81 -4.59
C LEU A 236 -20.12 3.89 -3.94
N VAL A 237 -19.71 5.16 -4.02
CA VAL A 237 -20.50 6.30 -3.53
C VAL A 237 -21.83 6.38 -4.29
N ASN A 238 -21.80 6.32 -5.62
CA ASN A 238 -23.02 6.31 -6.44
C ASN A 238 -23.94 5.13 -6.10
N LYS A 239 -23.39 3.93 -5.86
CA LYS A 239 -24.16 2.76 -5.44
C LYS A 239 -24.69 2.87 -4.01
N ALA A 240 -23.94 3.46 -3.10
CA ALA A 240 -24.37 3.74 -1.73
C ALA A 240 -25.53 4.75 -1.71
N GLU A 241 -25.44 5.80 -2.53
CA GLU A 241 -26.50 6.78 -2.72
C GLU A 241 -27.76 6.17 -3.37
N MET A 242 -27.59 5.26 -4.33
CA MET A 242 -28.71 4.53 -4.95
C MET A 242 -29.34 3.46 -4.04
N SER A 243 -28.58 2.89 -3.11
CA SER A 243 -29.06 1.87 -2.15
C SER A 243 -29.60 2.46 -0.84
N ALA A 244 -29.47 3.76 -0.61
CA ALA A 244 -30.08 4.45 0.53
C ALA A 244 -31.63 4.37 0.58
N ASN A 245 -32.29 3.93 -0.51
CA ASN A 245 -33.73 3.63 -0.56
C ASN A 245 -34.09 2.15 -0.33
N ALA A 246 -33.12 1.27 -0.12
CA ALA A 246 -33.34 -0.14 0.20
C ALA A 246 -32.61 -0.50 1.50
N SER A 247 -33.39 -0.70 2.55
CA SER A 247 -32.92 -1.20 3.85
C SER A 247 -31.98 -2.40 3.69
N GLY A 248 -30.74 -2.28 4.18
CA GLY A 248 -29.80 -3.39 4.35
C GLY A 248 -28.55 -3.25 3.50
N TYR A 249 -27.51 -2.67 4.12
CA TYR A 249 -26.13 -2.56 3.63
C TYR A 249 -25.66 -3.79 2.84
N ALA A 250 -25.75 -3.72 1.52
CA ALA A 250 -25.17 -4.70 0.61
C ALA A 250 -23.72 -4.30 0.35
N MET A 251 -22.82 -4.96 1.07
CA MET A 251 -21.37 -4.88 0.92
C MET A 251 -20.98 -5.55 -0.41
N GLU A 252 -20.80 -4.78 -1.48
CA GLU A 252 -20.11 -5.28 -2.66
C GLU A 252 -18.60 -5.19 -2.40
N VAL A 253 -17.96 -6.35 -2.41
CA VAL A 253 -16.52 -6.51 -2.32
C VAL A 253 -15.85 -5.74 -3.47
N MET A 254 -14.86 -4.91 -3.14
CA MET A 254 -14.10 -4.14 -4.11
C MET A 254 -13.25 -5.08 -4.97
N VAL A 255 -13.61 -5.20 -6.24
CA VAL A 255 -12.85 -5.95 -7.24
C VAL A 255 -12.30 -4.96 -8.26
N ILE A 256 -11.00 -4.67 -8.22
CA ILE A 256 -10.34 -4.01 -9.35
C ILE A 256 -10.10 -5.08 -10.42
N GLU A 257 -11.16 -5.36 -11.19
CA GLU A 257 -11.12 -6.27 -12.33
C GLU A 257 -10.87 -5.49 -13.64
N GLU A 258 -9.86 -4.64 -13.67
CA GLU A 258 -9.44 -4.03 -14.93
C GLU A 258 -8.20 -4.73 -15.48
N ASN A 259 -8.42 -5.60 -16.46
CA ASN A 259 -7.36 -6.27 -17.21
C ASN A 259 -6.35 -5.28 -17.82
N ASP A 260 -6.77 -4.05 -18.11
CA ASP A 260 -5.96 -3.00 -18.76
C ASP A 260 -5.06 -2.20 -17.81
N THR A 261 -5.36 -2.13 -16.51
CA THR A 261 -4.53 -1.40 -15.54
C THR A 261 -3.42 -2.27 -14.95
N ARG A 262 -3.57 -3.59 -14.98
CA ARG A 262 -2.56 -4.53 -14.44
C ARG A 262 -1.18 -4.39 -15.09
N PRO A 263 -1.04 -4.29 -16.42
CA PRO A 263 0.28 -4.08 -17.03
C PRO A 263 0.92 -2.75 -16.59
N LEU A 264 0.14 -1.67 -16.52
CA LEU A 264 0.61 -0.35 -16.10
C LEU A 264 1.08 -0.33 -14.65
N LEU A 265 0.29 -0.96 -13.76
CA LEU A 265 0.59 -1.09 -12.34
C LEU A 265 1.82 -1.98 -12.11
N ASN A 266 1.92 -3.11 -12.81
CA ASN A 266 3.08 -3.99 -12.74
C ASN A 266 4.35 -3.27 -13.22
N ASN A 267 4.28 -2.55 -14.34
CA ASN A 267 5.42 -1.78 -14.85
C ASN A 267 5.86 -0.71 -13.84
N TYR A 268 4.91 -0.05 -13.17
CA TYR A 268 5.22 0.94 -12.16
C TYR A 268 5.98 0.32 -10.97
N TYR A 269 5.43 -0.72 -10.34
CA TYR A 269 6.11 -1.39 -9.22
C TYR A 269 7.47 -1.99 -9.59
N VAL A 270 7.59 -2.57 -10.78
CA VAL A 270 8.86 -3.10 -11.28
C VAL A 270 9.86 -1.99 -11.56
N GLN A 271 9.42 -0.88 -12.16
CA GLN A 271 10.28 0.27 -12.40
C GLN A 271 10.76 0.88 -11.08
N THR A 272 9.90 0.97 -10.07
CA THR A 272 10.28 1.38 -8.70
C THR A 272 11.39 0.50 -8.14
N LEU A 273 11.26 -0.83 -8.24
CA LEU A 273 12.30 -1.76 -7.82
C LEU A 273 13.62 -1.59 -8.58
N LEU A 274 13.54 -1.46 -9.91
CA LEU A 274 14.73 -1.30 -10.75
C LEU A 274 15.41 0.05 -10.49
N PHE A 275 14.62 1.10 -10.24
CA PHE A 275 15.12 2.44 -9.97
C PHE A 275 15.78 2.52 -8.58
N ASP A 276 15.19 1.89 -7.57
CA ASP A 276 15.79 1.72 -6.25
C ASP A 276 17.16 1.00 -6.35
N LYS A 277 17.22 -0.10 -7.11
CA LYS A 277 18.46 -0.82 -7.38
C LYS A 277 19.49 0.03 -8.13
N PHE A 278 19.06 0.80 -9.12
CA PHE A 278 19.93 1.69 -9.89
C PHE A 278 20.57 2.73 -8.97
N ILE A 279 19.77 3.39 -8.12
CA ILE A 279 20.28 4.37 -7.15
C ILE A 279 21.28 3.71 -6.19
N GLY A 280 20.95 2.55 -5.64
CA GLY A 280 21.87 1.82 -4.75
C GLY A 280 23.18 1.43 -5.45
N ALA A 281 23.12 0.96 -6.69
CA ALA A 281 24.30 0.56 -7.46
C ALA A 281 25.18 1.76 -7.86
N ALA A 282 24.57 2.90 -8.20
CA ALA A 282 25.29 4.07 -8.69
C ALA A 282 25.81 4.99 -7.57
N LEU A 283 25.03 5.13 -6.49
CA LEU A 283 25.26 6.14 -5.44
C LEU A 283 25.50 5.53 -4.05
N GLY A 284 25.38 4.21 -3.91
CA GLY A 284 25.66 3.45 -2.70
C GLY A 284 24.51 3.42 -1.68
N ASP A 285 24.70 2.63 -0.62
CA ASP A 285 23.65 2.26 0.35
C ASP A 285 23.04 3.44 1.12
N ASN A 286 23.75 4.57 1.20
CA ASN A 286 23.26 5.77 1.90
C ASN A 286 22.40 6.68 1.03
N ALA A 287 22.27 6.41 -0.27
CA ALA A 287 21.56 7.28 -1.20
C ALA A 287 20.09 7.50 -0.81
N MET A 288 19.39 6.46 -0.33
CA MET A 288 18.00 6.61 0.13
C MET A 288 17.86 7.54 1.34
N LYS A 289 18.80 7.50 2.28
CA LYS A 289 18.81 8.42 3.44
C LYS A 289 19.09 9.86 3.03
N GLN A 290 19.91 10.06 1.99
CA GLN A 290 20.15 11.39 1.43
C GLN A 290 18.89 11.92 0.76
N LEU A 291 18.20 11.08 -0.02
CA LEU A 291 16.92 11.42 -0.66
C LEU A 291 15.86 11.84 0.36
N VAL A 292 15.75 11.15 1.51
CA VAL A 292 14.84 11.57 2.59
C VAL A 292 15.08 13.04 2.98
N LYS A 293 16.34 13.41 3.24
CA LYS A 293 16.71 14.78 3.63
C LYS A 293 16.49 15.81 2.53
N LEU A 294 16.80 15.43 1.29
CA LEU A 294 16.61 16.32 0.14
C LEU A 294 15.13 16.60 -0.10
N MET A 295 14.29 15.57 -0.01
CA MET A 295 12.85 15.70 -0.20
C MET A 295 12.20 16.49 0.94
N SER A 296 12.61 16.28 2.20
CA SER A 296 12.10 17.08 3.32
C SER A 296 12.46 18.58 3.19
N GLN A 297 13.52 18.90 2.46
CA GLN A 297 13.97 20.26 2.15
C GLN A 297 13.40 20.82 0.84
N GLY A 298 12.59 20.06 0.11
CA GLY A 298 11.99 20.48 -1.16
C GLY A 298 12.98 20.59 -2.32
N HIS A 299 14.12 19.89 -2.25
CA HIS A 299 15.10 19.86 -3.35
C HIS A 299 14.63 19.00 -4.52
N SER A 300 15.05 19.39 -5.73
CA SER A 300 14.80 18.66 -6.97
C SER A 300 15.62 17.37 -7.03
N ILE A 301 14.93 16.23 -7.21
CA ILE A 301 15.55 14.91 -7.26
C ILE A 301 16.33 14.74 -8.57
N GLU A 302 15.80 15.24 -9.68
CA GLU A 302 16.49 15.17 -10.96
C GLU A 302 17.79 15.97 -10.94
N ASP A 303 17.78 17.15 -10.32
CA ASP A 303 18.99 17.98 -10.21
C ASP A 303 20.04 17.29 -9.32
N TRP A 304 19.59 16.67 -8.22
CA TRP A 304 20.46 15.85 -7.37
C TRP A 304 21.04 14.65 -8.13
N LEU A 305 20.21 13.89 -8.86
CA LEU A 305 20.67 12.76 -9.68
C LEU A 305 21.68 13.20 -10.73
N MET A 306 21.44 14.30 -11.43
CA MET A 306 22.37 14.86 -12.41
C MET A 306 23.71 15.24 -11.76
N SER A 307 23.67 15.89 -10.59
CA SER A 307 24.87 16.26 -9.84
C SER A 307 25.68 15.05 -9.39
N GLU A 308 25.05 14.10 -8.70
CA GLU A 308 25.73 12.93 -8.13
C GLU A 308 26.25 11.98 -9.20
N LEU A 309 25.50 11.80 -10.29
CA LEU A 309 25.90 10.96 -11.43
C LEU A 309 26.84 11.67 -12.40
N LYS A 310 27.09 12.99 -12.21
CA LYS A 310 27.89 13.84 -13.11
C LYS A 310 27.37 13.80 -14.54
N LEU A 311 26.06 13.95 -14.70
CA LEU A 311 25.36 13.96 -15.97
C LEU A 311 24.81 15.36 -16.26
N ASP A 312 24.81 15.74 -17.54
CA ASP A 312 24.54 17.12 -17.95
C ASP A 312 23.04 17.44 -18.08
N ASN A 313 22.20 16.41 -18.24
CA ASN A 313 20.77 16.57 -18.47
C ASN A 313 19.95 15.31 -18.12
N LYS A 314 18.62 15.48 -18.06
CA LYS A 314 17.67 14.42 -17.69
C LYS A 314 17.68 13.25 -18.69
N GLU A 315 17.95 13.52 -19.97
CA GLU A 315 18.04 12.48 -21.01
C GLU A 315 19.21 11.53 -20.76
N GLN A 316 20.35 12.05 -20.29
CA GLN A 316 21.50 11.24 -19.90
C GLN A 316 21.18 10.37 -18.68
N VAL A 317 20.46 10.90 -17.68
CA VAL A 317 20.03 10.11 -16.50
C VAL A 317 19.11 8.98 -16.94
N ASN A 318 18.10 9.27 -17.77
CA ASN A 318 17.20 8.26 -18.32
C ASN A 318 17.95 7.19 -19.14
N LYS A 319 18.95 7.60 -19.94
CA LYS A 319 19.80 6.67 -20.69
C LYS A 319 20.62 5.78 -19.77
N ALA A 320 21.22 6.34 -18.71
CA ALA A 320 21.97 5.58 -17.72
C ALA A 320 21.09 4.54 -17.00
N PHE A 321 19.87 4.94 -16.61
CA PHE A 321 18.89 4.03 -16.03
C PHE A 321 18.51 2.90 -17.00
N LYS A 322 18.18 3.20 -18.26
CA LYS A 322 17.85 2.17 -19.27
C LYS A 322 19.02 1.20 -19.52
N LEU A 323 20.25 1.71 -19.55
CA LEU A 323 21.45 0.86 -19.69
C LEU A 323 21.60 -0.09 -18.50
N PHE A 324 21.40 0.40 -17.28
CA PHE A 324 21.40 -0.43 -16.07
C PHE A 324 20.35 -1.54 -16.14
N VAL A 325 19.11 -1.20 -16.54
CA VAL A 325 18.03 -2.20 -16.67
C VAL A 325 18.37 -3.25 -17.73
N ASP A 326 18.93 -2.85 -18.87
CA ASP A 326 19.33 -3.78 -19.92
C ASP A 326 20.47 -4.72 -19.45
N GLU A 327 21.42 -4.21 -18.66
CA GLU A 327 22.45 -5.05 -18.03
C GLU A 327 21.86 -6.06 -17.04
N GLU A 328 20.92 -5.65 -16.19
CA GLU A 328 20.22 -6.57 -15.28
C GLU A 328 19.44 -7.64 -16.06
N TYR A 329 18.79 -7.25 -17.15
CA TYR A 329 18.08 -8.18 -18.04
C TYR A 329 19.03 -9.21 -18.66
N ARG A 330 20.21 -8.78 -19.14
CA ARG A 330 21.23 -9.68 -19.70
C ARG A 330 21.78 -10.65 -18.66
N LYS A 331 22.05 -10.18 -17.43
CA LYS A 331 22.49 -11.06 -16.32
C LYS A 331 21.46 -12.15 -16.04
N TYR A 332 20.18 -11.79 -16.01
CA TYR A 332 19.11 -12.77 -15.80
C TYR A 332 19.08 -13.84 -16.91
N LYS A 333 19.20 -13.44 -18.19
CA LYS A 333 19.22 -14.39 -19.32
C LYS A 333 20.43 -15.31 -19.36
N GLN A 334 21.56 -14.91 -18.79
CA GLN A 334 22.77 -15.75 -18.71
C GLN A 334 22.70 -16.81 -17.61
N LEU A 335 21.81 -16.62 -16.63
CA LEU A 335 21.65 -17.50 -15.46
C LEU A 335 20.54 -18.56 -15.64
N GLY A 336 19.69 -18.43 -16.66
CA GLY A 336 18.59 -19.34 -16.96
C GLY A 336 18.88 -20.26 -18.14
#